data_AF-A0A7S4IB20-F1
#
_entry.id   AF-A0A7S4IB20-F1
#
_cell.length_a   1.000
_cell.length_b   1.000
_cell.length_c   1.000
_cell.angle_alpha   90.00
_cell.angle_beta   90.00
_cell.angle_gamma   90.00
#
_symmetry.space_group_name_H-M   'P 1'
#
loop_
_entity.id
_entity.type
_entity.pdbx_description
1 polymer ?
#
loop_
_entity_poly.entity_id
_entity_poly.type
_entity_poly.pdbx_seq_one_letter_code
_entity_poly.pdbx_strand_id
1 'polypeptide(L)'
;VLTALQSSSIYRLRHANRLAETLAPRKLQQLVEELAPDKCYKSYRSIMHSCDTPYISYLGMINTDVTFIMEGNPFSREVPGFSAKAVNLSAVKIMHRTLYELYTVNKAILETDIRENPQIVQWVNYNASISWDEDESIARSFVVQPRHYNVLEDLLQSAELESLWRELSHDFSRSEMKEVAESCFPNLTTLAEATDRLKGYDKDFVIAKLRKVQSSMQQMWNEYFLSFCLSDS
;
A
#
# COMPACT_ATOMS: atom_id res chain seq x y z
N VAL A 1 4.52 -4.07 8.96
CA VAL A 1 5.03 -3.64 7.63
C VAL A 1 3.93 -3.63 6.59
N LEU A 2 3.31 -4.77 6.24
CA LEU A 2 2.27 -4.80 5.20
C LEU A 2 1.08 -3.87 5.49
N THR A 3 0.57 -3.88 6.72
CA THR A 3 -0.49 -2.96 7.16
C THR A 3 -0.07 -1.49 7.06
N ALA A 4 1.19 -1.18 7.34
CA ALA A 4 1.73 0.17 7.20
C ALA A 4 1.82 0.58 5.72
N LEU A 5 2.22 -0.32 4.82
CA LEU A 5 2.22 -0.06 3.37
C LEU A 5 0.80 0.18 2.81
N GLN A 6 -0.21 -0.40 3.45
CA GLN A 6 -1.62 -0.21 3.12
C GLN A 6 -2.26 0.99 3.84
N SER A 7 -1.48 1.78 4.59
CA SER A 7 -2.01 2.98 5.23
C SER A 7 -2.53 3.97 4.18
N SER A 8 -3.52 4.78 4.56
CA SER A 8 -4.07 5.84 3.72
C SER A 8 -2.99 6.82 3.20
N SER A 9 -1.97 7.09 4.02
CA SER A 9 -0.84 7.98 3.69
C SER A 9 0.08 7.41 2.59
N ILE A 10 0.26 6.09 2.52
CA ILE A 10 1.09 5.44 1.49
C ILE A 10 0.24 5.03 0.28
N TYR A 11 -0.95 4.49 0.51
CA TYR A 11 -1.83 4.00 -0.55
C TYR A 11 -2.21 5.08 -1.58
N ARG A 12 -2.33 6.34 -1.13
CA ARG A 12 -2.63 7.48 -2.02
C ARG A 12 -1.48 7.84 -2.97
N LEU A 13 -0.26 7.37 -2.73
CA LEU A 13 0.92 7.70 -3.53
C LEU A 13 0.93 6.94 -4.86
N ARG A 14 -0.04 7.22 -5.74
CA ARG A 14 -0.31 6.45 -6.97
C ARG A 14 0.89 6.31 -7.90
N HIS A 15 1.78 7.31 -7.94
CA HIS A 15 2.97 7.25 -8.80
C HIS A 15 3.99 6.26 -8.24
N ALA A 16 4.30 6.37 -6.95
CA ALA A 16 5.20 5.44 -6.26
C ALA A 16 4.65 4.01 -6.28
N ASN A 17 3.36 3.83 -6.06
CA ASN A 17 2.72 2.52 -6.10
C ASN A 17 2.76 1.88 -7.50
N ARG A 18 2.53 2.67 -8.57
CA ARG A 18 2.70 2.17 -9.95
C ARG A 18 4.13 1.70 -10.24
N LEU A 19 5.14 2.42 -9.74
CA LEU A 19 6.54 1.99 -9.87
C LEU A 19 6.87 0.76 -9.03
N ALA A 20 6.23 0.59 -7.87
CA ALA A 20 6.40 -0.61 -7.04
C ALA A 20 5.72 -1.83 -7.66
N GLU A 21 4.55 -1.64 -8.29
CA GLU A 21 3.80 -2.68 -9.00
C GLU A 21 4.55 -3.22 -10.21
N THR A 22 5.44 -2.46 -10.85
CA THR A 22 6.28 -3.01 -11.92
C THR A 22 7.43 -3.86 -11.40
N LEU A 23 7.85 -3.67 -10.14
CA LEU A 23 9.03 -4.32 -9.55
C LEU A 23 8.70 -5.56 -8.71
N ALA A 24 7.55 -5.61 -8.03
CA ALA A 24 7.21 -6.72 -7.14
C ALA A 24 5.69 -7.01 -6.99
N PRO A 25 4.89 -7.06 -8.08
CA PRO A 25 3.43 -7.05 -7.99
C PRO A 25 2.86 -8.30 -7.32
N ARG A 26 3.37 -9.48 -7.67
CA ARG A 26 2.74 -10.75 -7.26
C ARG A 26 3.05 -11.13 -5.81
N LYS A 27 4.28 -10.89 -5.35
CA LYS A 27 4.69 -11.34 -4.02
C LYS A 27 4.04 -10.51 -2.91
N LEU A 28 3.92 -9.19 -3.10
CA LEU A 28 3.26 -8.32 -2.14
C LEU A 28 1.77 -8.65 -2.03
N GLN A 29 1.09 -8.85 -3.16
CA GLN A 29 -0.33 -9.21 -3.17
C GLN A 29 -0.57 -10.57 -2.50
N GLN A 30 0.26 -11.59 -2.80
CA GLN A 30 0.19 -12.88 -2.11
C GLN A 30 0.33 -12.75 -0.60
N LEU A 31 1.32 -11.98 -0.12
CA LEU A 31 1.54 -11.78 1.31
C LEU A 31 0.35 -11.07 1.99
N VAL A 32 -0.29 -10.13 1.30
CA VAL A 32 -1.50 -9.45 1.78
C VAL A 32 -2.66 -10.43 1.92
N GLU A 33 -2.87 -11.30 0.94
CA GLU A 33 -3.94 -12.30 0.95
C GLU A 33 -3.70 -13.38 2.02
N GLU A 34 -2.46 -13.84 2.19
CA GLU A 34 -2.09 -14.82 3.20
C GLU A 34 -2.27 -14.30 4.64
N LEU A 35 -2.04 -13.00 4.87
CA LEU A 35 -2.14 -12.34 6.17
C LEU A 35 -3.47 -11.60 6.39
N ALA A 36 -4.45 -11.81 5.51
CA ALA A 36 -5.74 -11.18 5.63
C ALA A 36 -6.46 -11.58 6.94
N PRO A 37 -7.19 -10.65 7.59
CA PRO A 37 -7.95 -10.93 8.81
C PRO A 37 -9.24 -11.72 8.57
N ASP A 38 -9.46 -12.21 7.34
CA ASP A 38 -10.68 -12.89 6.96
C ASP A 38 -10.87 -14.20 7.74
N LYS A 39 -12.11 -14.47 8.14
CA LYS A 39 -12.50 -15.69 8.90
C LYS A 39 -11.57 -15.95 10.09
N CYS A 40 -11.26 -14.89 10.85
CA CYS A 40 -10.36 -14.93 12.01
C CYS A 40 -8.95 -15.42 11.67
N TYR A 41 -8.36 -14.89 10.58
CA TYR A 41 -7.02 -15.21 10.10
C TYR A 41 -6.88 -16.68 9.66
N LYS A 42 -7.89 -17.25 8.99
CA LYS A 42 -7.89 -18.69 8.63
C LYS A 42 -6.67 -19.08 7.79
N SER A 43 -6.32 -18.28 6.78
CA SER A 43 -5.18 -18.55 5.89
C SER A 43 -3.87 -18.54 6.66
N TYR A 44 -3.62 -17.47 7.41
CA TYR A 44 -2.46 -17.33 8.29
C TYR A 44 -2.33 -18.48 9.29
N ARG A 45 -3.40 -18.89 9.96
CA ARG A 45 -3.37 -20.05 10.88
C ARG A 45 -2.96 -21.35 10.17
N SER A 46 -3.48 -21.58 8.97
CA SER A 46 -3.13 -22.77 8.19
C SER A 46 -1.64 -22.80 7.86
N ILE A 47 -1.07 -21.65 7.50
CA ILE A 47 0.36 -21.51 7.23
C ILE A 47 1.15 -21.80 8.51
N MET A 48 0.79 -21.17 9.61
CA MET A 48 1.47 -21.33 10.90
C MET A 48 1.46 -22.78 11.41
N HIS A 49 0.34 -23.49 11.26
CA HIS A 49 0.28 -24.92 11.61
C HIS A 49 1.10 -25.83 10.69
N SER A 50 1.46 -25.36 9.49
CA SER A 50 2.35 -26.08 8.56
C SER A 50 3.83 -25.69 8.71
N CYS A 51 4.13 -24.64 9.46
CA CYS A 51 5.50 -24.17 9.66
C CYS A 51 6.18 -24.91 10.80
N ASP A 52 7.40 -25.36 10.57
CA ASP A 52 8.29 -25.81 11.64
C ASP A 52 8.76 -24.61 12.48
N THR A 53 8.91 -24.81 13.79
CA THR A 53 9.49 -23.79 14.68
C THR A 53 10.98 -23.60 14.38
N PRO A 54 11.53 -22.38 14.53
CA PRO A 54 10.96 -21.19 15.15
C PRO A 54 10.17 -20.27 14.17
N TYR A 55 9.04 -19.73 14.62
CA TYR A 55 8.27 -18.72 13.90
C TYR A 55 7.73 -17.65 14.85
N ILE A 56 7.40 -16.46 14.36
CA ILE A 56 6.80 -15.39 15.19
C ILE A 56 5.29 -15.32 14.91
N SER A 57 4.48 -15.60 15.93
CA SER A 57 3.03 -15.50 15.84
C SER A 57 2.53 -14.06 15.96
N TYR A 58 1.51 -13.70 15.18
CA TYR A 58 0.80 -12.43 15.31
C TYR A 58 -0.01 -12.39 16.61
N LEU A 59 0.47 -11.64 17.60
CA LEU A 59 -0.11 -11.58 18.93
C LEU A 59 -1.57 -11.09 18.92
N GLY A 60 -1.93 -10.21 17.99
CA GLY A 60 -3.31 -9.71 17.86
C GLY A 60 -4.33 -10.83 17.65
N MET A 61 -4.00 -11.84 16.84
CA MET A 61 -4.84 -13.01 16.61
C MET A 61 -5.03 -13.83 17.90
N ILE A 62 -3.94 -14.08 18.63
CA ILE A 62 -3.97 -14.85 19.88
C ILE A 62 -4.76 -14.10 20.94
N ASN A 63 -4.59 -12.78 21.04
CA ASN A 63 -5.37 -11.95 21.95
C ASN A 63 -6.86 -12.03 21.65
N THR A 64 -7.26 -11.99 20.36
CA THR A 64 -8.67 -12.20 19.99
C THR A 64 -9.18 -13.57 20.45
N ASP A 65 -8.40 -14.64 20.31
CA ASP A 65 -8.79 -15.97 20.77
C ASP A 65 -8.94 -16.02 22.30
N VAL A 66 -7.99 -15.43 23.03
CA VAL A 66 -8.03 -15.34 24.49
C VAL A 66 -9.28 -14.59 24.93
N THR A 67 -9.56 -13.41 24.35
CA THR A 67 -10.77 -12.63 24.64
C THR A 67 -12.03 -13.45 24.36
N PHE A 68 -12.11 -14.12 23.21
CA PHE A 68 -13.27 -14.94 22.85
C PHE A 68 -13.49 -16.11 23.83
N ILE A 69 -12.41 -16.75 24.30
CA ILE A 69 -12.50 -17.80 25.33
C ILE A 69 -13.03 -17.22 26.64
N MET A 70 -12.49 -16.09 27.08
CA MET A 70 -12.87 -15.44 28.34
C MET A 70 -14.34 -14.99 28.34
N GLU A 71 -14.81 -14.42 27.24
CA GLU A 71 -16.19 -13.91 27.12
C GLU A 71 -17.20 -15.04 26.89
N GLY A 72 -16.85 -16.03 26.06
CA GLY A 72 -17.75 -17.13 25.72
C GLY A 72 -17.85 -18.23 26.78
N ASN A 73 -16.87 -18.34 27.68
CA ASN A 73 -16.78 -19.43 28.65
C ASN A 73 -16.44 -18.94 30.05
N PRO A 74 -17.42 -18.74 30.95
CA PRO A 74 -17.13 -18.30 32.30
C PRO A 74 -16.26 -19.35 33.03
N PHE A 75 -15.18 -18.90 33.65
CA PHE A 75 -14.24 -19.76 34.39
C PHE A 75 -14.84 -20.35 35.66
N SER A 76 -15.93 -19.79 36.15
CA SER A 76 -16.69 -20.31 37.27
C SER A 76 -18.12 -20.63 36.83
N ARG A 77 -18.66 -21.77 37.23
CA ARG A 77 -20.05 -22.15 37.00
C ARG A 77 -20.73 -22.40 38.34
N GLU A 78 -21.99 -22.01 38.43
CA GLU A 78 -22.85 -22.43 39.52
C GLU A 78 -23.21 -23.90 39.31
N VAL A 79 -23.09 -24.69 40.37
CA VAL A 79 -23.43 -26.11 40.33
C VAL A 79 -24.69 -26.30 41.19
N PRO A 80 -25.79 -26.82 40.61
CA PRO A 80 -26.99 -27.09 41.37
C PRO A 80 -26.69 -27.96 42.59
N GLY A 81 -27.12 -27.51 43.77
CA GLY A 81 -26.89 -28.21 45.04
C GLY A 81 -25.57 -27.89 45.75
N PHE A 82 -24.71 -27.02 45.20
CA PHE A 82 -23.50 -26.53 45.87
C PHE A 82 -23.56 -25.01 46.07
N SER A 83 -23.19 -24.54 47.26
CA SER A 83 -23.10 -23.10 47.57
C SER A 83 -21.87 -22.43 46.97
N ALA A 84 -20.84 -23.21 46.63
CA ALA A 84 -19.60 -22.73 46.02
C ALA A 84 -19.67 -22.83 44.49
N LYS A 85 -19.10 -21.84 43.80
CA LYS A 85 -18.92 -21.89 42.34
C LYS A 85 -17.82 -22.88 41.99
N ALA A 86 -18.08 -23.78 41.05
CA ALA A 86 -17.09 -24.73 40.56
C ALA A 86 -16.30 -24.15 39.38
N VAL A 87 -15.06 -24.60 39.21
CA VAL A 87 -14.21 -24.17 38.08
C VAL A 87 -14.63 -24.87 36.80
N ASN A 88 -14.77 -24.10 35.74
CA ASN A 88 -15.02 -24.59 34.40
C ASN A 88 -13.71 -25.10 33.76
N LEU A 89 -13.40 -26.37 33.97
CA LEU A 89 -12.20 -27.01 33.42
C LEU A 89 -12.14 -26.98 31.89
N SER A 90 -13.30 -26.92 31.20
CA SER A 90 -13.31 -26.82 29.73
C SER A 90 -12.75 -25.48 29.24
N ALA A 91 -13.13 -24.37 29.89
CA ALA A 91 -12.57 -23.05 29.60
C ALA A 91 -11.07 -23.01 29.88
N VAL A 92 -10.67 -23.54 31.04
CA VAL A 92 -9.25 -23.62 31.45
C VAL A 92 -8.44 -24.42 30.44
N LYS A 93 -8.96 -25.57 29.98
CA LYS A 93 -8.26 -26.42 29.01
C LYS A 93 -8.04 -25.72 27.67
N ILE A 94 -9.04 -24.99 27.17
CA ILE A 94 -8.93 -24.26 25.91
C ILE A 94 -7.95 -23.09 26.06
N MET A 95 -8.06 -22.33 27.14
CA MET A 95 -7.13 -21.23 27.47
C MET A 95 -5.69 -21.73 27.56
N HIS A 96 -5.47 -22.81 28.31
CA HIS A 96 -4.17 -23.45 28.45
C HIS A 96 -3.59 -23.84 27.09
N ARG A 97 -4.38 -24.47 26.21
CA ARG A 97 -3.91 -24.88 24.88
C ARG A 97 -3.39 -23.68 24.08
N THR A 98 -4.16 -22.60 24.02
CA THR A 98 -3.80 -21.37 23.29
C THR A 98 -2.53 -20.73 23.84
N LEU A 99 -2.42 -20.59 25.17
CA LEU A 99 -1.24 -19.97 25.80
C LEU A 99 0.01 -20.87 25.73
N TYR A 100 -0.17 -22.18 25.82
CA TYR A 100 0.93 -23.14 25.76
C TYR A 100 1.57 -23.20 24.37
N GLU A 101 0.77 -23.07 23.31
CA GLU A 101 1.28 -22.94 21.94
C GLU A 101 2.18 -21.71 21.79
N LEU A 102 1.70 -20.53 22.24
CA LEU A 102 2.50 -19.29 22.26
C LEU A 102 3.79 -19.45 23.07
N TYR A 103 3.73 -20.07 24.24
CA TYR A 103 4.90 -20.33 25.08
C TYR A 103 5.93 -21.20 24.36
N THR A 104 5.49 -22.28 23.71
CA THR A 104 6.37 -23.23 23.02
C THR A 104 7.10 -22.56 21.87
N VAL A 105 6.39 -21.75 21.09
CA VAL A 105 6.95 -20.98 19.97
C VAL A 105 7.96 -19.94 20.46
N ASN A 106 7.61 -19.16 21.49
CA ASN A 106 8.51 -18.16 22.06
C ASN A 106 9.77 -18.79 22.64
N LYS A 107 9.65 -19.96 23.28
CA LYS A 107 10.80 -20.71 23.77
C LYS A 107 11.73 -21.11 22.63
N ALA A 108 11.18 -21.64 21.52
CA ALA A 108 11.98 -22.00 20.35
C ALA A 108 12.70 -20.79 19.73
N ILE A 109 12.07 -19.61 19.70
CA ILE A 109 12.72 -18.37 19.25
C ILE A 109 13.91 -18.02 20.14
N LEU A 110 13.75 -18.07 21.47
CA LEU A 110 14.83 -17.75 22.41
C LEU A 110 16.01 -18.74 22.34
N GLU A 111 15.72 -19.98 21.95
CA GLU A 111 16.74 -21.02 21.73
C GLU A 111 17.41 -20.91 20.35
N THR A 112 16.89 -20.06 19.46
CA THR A 112 17.46 -19.84 18.12
C THR A 112 18.71 -18.96 18.23
N ASP A 113 19.82 -19.39 17.60
CA ASP A 113 21.07 -18.62 17.53
C ASP A 113 20.95 -17.45 16.54
N ILE A 114 20.21 -16.41 16.93
CA ILE A 114 20.13 -15.14 16.19
C ILE A 114 21.24 -14.23 16.68
N ARG A 115 22.24 -14.00 15.82
CA ARG A 115 23.34 -13.07 16.13
C ARG A 115 22.89 -11.64 15.98
N GLU A 116 22.87 -10.91 17.08
CA GLU A 116 22.55 -9.48 17.08
C GLU A 116 23.70 -8.66 16.49
N ASN A 117 23.35 -7.73 15.61
CA ASN A 117 24.26 -6.67 15.19
C ASN A 117 23.89 -5.37 15.93
N PRO A 118 24.75 -4.86 16.84
CA PRO A 118 24.44 -3.69 17.65
C PRO A 118 24.08 -2.44 16.83
N GLN A 119 24.68 -2.26 15.65
CA GLN A 119 24.43 -1.11 14.78
C GLN A 119 23.03 -1.18 14.16
N ILE A 120 22.60 -2.37 13.73
CA ILE A 120 21.26 -2.59 13.19
C ILE A 120 20.23 -2.38 14.30
N VAL A 121 20.46 -2.96 15.48
CA VAL A 121 19.58 -2.78 16.65
C VAL A 121 19.44 -1.30 17.01
N GLN A 122 20.56 -0.58 17.08
CA GLN A 122 20.55 0.86 17.36
C GLN A 122 19.77 1.64 16.29
N TRP A 123 20.00 1.34 15.01
CA TRP A 123 19.29 1.99 13.90
C TRP A 123 17.79 1.71 13.94
N VAL A 124 17.37 0.47 14.18
CA VAL A 124 15.96 0.10 14.32
C VAL A 124 15.32 0.84 15.51
N ASN A 125 15.96 0.84 16.68
CA ASN A 125 15.43 1.50 17.87
C ASN A 125 15.32 3.02 17.68
N TYR A 126 16.30 3.64 17.03
CA TYR A 126 16.26 5.06 16.72
C TYR A 126 15.07 5.38 15.79
N ASN A 127 14.91 4.65 14.68
CA ASN A 127 13.82 4.91 13.74
C ASN A 127 12.44 4.54 14.30
N ALA A 128 12.35 3.51 15.13
CA ALA A 128 11.11 3.14 15.81
C ALA A 128 10.67 4.18 16.87
N SER A 129 11.60 4.98 17.38
CA SER A 129 11.29 6.10 18.28
C SER A 129 10.65 7.29 17.55
N ILE A 130 10.79 7.35 16.21
CA ILE A 130 10.16 8.36 15.39
C ILE A 130 8.71 7.92 15.16
N SER A 131 7.78 8.57 15.84
CA SER A 131 6.35 8.37 15.64
C SER A 131 5.76 9.58 14.97
N TRP A 132 5.03 9.36 13.88
CA TRP A 132 4.10 10.34 13.33
C TRP A 132 2.69 9.91 13.70
N ASP A 133 1.85 10.86 14.05
CA ASP A 133 0.42 10.58 14.10
C ASP A 133 -0.14 10.41 12.67
N GLU A 134 -1.40 10.00 12.59
CA GLU A 134 -2.05 9.74 11.31
C GLU A 134 -2.18 11.03 10.47
N ASP A 135 -2.48 12.16 11.11
CA ASP A 135 -2.65 13.45 10.46
C ASP A 135 -1.33 13.98 9.88
N GLU A 136 -0.23 13.87 10.63
CA GLU A 136 1.12 14.24 10.18
C GLU A 136 1.58 13.33 9.04
N SER A 137 1.34 12.02 9.16
CA SER A 137 1.65 11.06 8.08
C SER A 137 0.93 11.41 6.79
N ILE A 138 -0.34 11.82 6.89
CA ILE A 138 -1.16 12.26 5.77
C ILE A 138 -0.69 13.61 5.22
N ALA A 139 -0.38 14.58 6.07
CA ALA A 139 0.15 15.88 5.67
C ALA A 139 1.48 15.73 4.90
N ARG A 140 2.40 14.89 5.40
CA ARG A 140 3.66 14.56 4.72
C ARG A 140 3.41 13.89 3.37
N SER A 141 2.43 12.99 3.30
CA SER A 141 2.04 12.38 2.03
C SER A 141 1.58 13.44 1.01
N PHE A 142 0.85 14.47 1.43
CA PHE A 142 0.47 15.59 0.55
C PHE A 142 1.66 16.46 0.13
N VAL A 143 2.70 16.58 0.94
CA VAL A 143 3.93 17.27 0.52
C VAL A 143 4.65 16.48 -0.58
N VAL A 144 4.74 15.15 -0.43
CA VAL A 144 5.41 14.26 -1.39
C VAL A 144 4.64 14.16 -2.70
N GLN A 145 3.34 13.92 -2.61
CA GLN A 145 2.44 13.92 -3.75
C GLN A 145 1.22 14.76 -3.39
N PRO A 146 1.18 16.05 -3.77
CA PRO A 146 0.00 16.88 -3.57
C PRO A 146 -1.25 16.18 -4.10
N ARG A 147 -2.41 16.51 -3.53
CA ARG A 147 -3.65 16.25 -4.29
C ARG A 147 -3.51 17.16 -5.51
N HIS A 148 -3.05 16.61 -6.62
CA HIS A 148 -3.52 17.12 -7.88
C HIS A 148 -5.04 16.99 -7.77
N TYR A 149 -5.71 18.14 -7.57
CA TYR A 149 -6.92 18.36 -8.32
C TYR A 149 -6.62 17.80 -9.69
N ASN A 150 -7.50 16.94 -10.19
CA ASN A 150 -7.41 16.39 -11.54
C ASN A 150 -7.63 17.52 -12.55
N VAL A 151 -6.89 18.63 -12.45
CA VAL A 151 -6.96 19.80 -13.31
C VAL A 151 -6.82 19.36 -14.75
N LEU A 152 -5.96 18.37 -15.03
CA LEU A 152 -5.86 17.73 -16.34
C LEU A 152 -7.09 16.91 -16.77
N GLU A 153 -7.66 16.12 -15.87
CA GLU A 153 -8.86 15.31 -16.18
C GLU A 153 -10.11 16.18 -16.33
N ASP A 154 -10.21 17.26 -15.56
CA ASP A 154 -11.24 18.30 -15.63
C ASP A 154 -11.00 19.25 -16.83
N LEU A 155 -9.74 19.55 -17.20
CA LEU A 155 -9.37 20.28 -18.43
C LEU A 155 -9.77 19.49 -19.68
N LEU A 156 -9.53 18.19 -19.67
CA LEU A 156 -9.93 17.26 -20.75
C LEU A 156 -11.46 17.11 -20.85
N GLN A 157 -12.20 17.42 -19.79
CA GLN A 157 -13.66 17.40 -19.73
C GLN A 157 -14.31 18.79 -19.81
N SER A 158 -13.51 19.86 -19.89
CA SER A 158 -14.00 21.25 -19.92
C SER A 158 -14.70 21.56 -21.25
N ALA A 159 -15.96 21.98 -21.17
CA ALA A 159 -16.75 22.43 -22.32
C ALA A 159 -16.12 23.64 -23.05
N GLU A 160 -15.32 24.46 -22.34
CA GLU A 160 -14.65 25.62 -22.93
C GLU A 160 -13.45 25.24 -23.81
N LEU A 161 -12.87 24.05 -23.60
CA LEU A 161 -11.73 23.56 -24.37
C LEU A 161 -12.10 22.41 -25.32
N GLU A 162 -13.32 21.88 -25.24
CA GLU A 162 -13.83 20.80 -26.11
C GLU A 162 -13.66 21.10 -27.61
N SER A 163 -13.78 22.37 -28.03
CA SER A 163 -13.55 22.76 -29.43
C SER A 163 -12.07 22.63 -29.84
N LEU A 164 -11.16 23.08 -28.97
CA LEU A 164 -9.71 22.93 -29.16
C LEU A 164 -9.30 21.45 -29.12
N TRP A 165 -9.92 20.67 -28.25
CA TRP A 165 -9.69 19.23 -28.11
C TRP A 165 -10.21 18.43 -29.30
N ARG A 166 -11.38 18.76 -29.87
CA ARG A 166 -11.89 18.11 -31.09
C ARG A 166 -10.98 18.36 -32.29
N GLU A 167 -10.44 19.56 -32.44
CA GLU A 167 -9.48 19.86 -33.51
C GLU A 167 -8.18 19.06 -33.36
N LEU A 168 -7.68 18.89 -32.12
CA LEU A 168 -6.44 18.16 -31.85
C LEU A 168 -6.60 16.64 -31.78
N SER A 169 -7.81 16.12 -31.54
CA SER A 169 -8.09 14.68 -31.43
C SER A 169 -7.96 13.89 -32.74
N HIS A 170 -7.87 14.59 -33.88
CA HIS A 170 -7.56 13.96 -35.16
C HIS A 170 -6.10 13.50 -35.25
N ASP A 171 -5.20 14.18 -34.53
CA ASP A 171 -3.75 13.99 -34.68
C ASP A 171 -3.09 13.31 -33.46
N PHE A 172 -3.77 13.25 -32.31
CA PHE A 172 -3.20 12.74 -31.06
C PHE A 172 -4.21 11.92 -30.24
N SER A 173 -3.71 10.89 -29.55
CA SER A 173 -4.48 10.12 -28.57
C SER A 173 -4.63 10.88 -27.24
N ARG A 174 -5.67 10.54 -26.45
CA ARG A 174 -5.89 11.13 -25.12
C ARG A 174 -4.71 10.94 -24.16
N SER A 175 -3.95 9.86 -24.30
CA SER A 175 -2.74 9.59 -23.53
C SER A 175 -1.60 10.55 -23.88
N GLU A 176 -1.35 10.80 -25.17
CA GLU A 176 -0.30 11.71 -25.63
C GLU A 176 -0.62 13.16 -25.22
N MET A 177 -1.89 13.55 -25.29
CA MET A 177 -2.35 14.85 -24.84
C MET A 177 -2.13 15.08 -23.34
N LYS A 178 -2.37 14.04 -22.53
CA LYS A 178 -2.19 14.10 -21.07
C LYS A 178 -0.72 14.30 -20.70
N GLU A 179 0.18 13.56 -21.34
CA GLU A 179 1.62 13.65 -21.11
C GLU A 179 2.16 15.05 -21.49
N VAL A 180 1.66 15.64 -22.57
CA VAL A 180 2.08 16.98 -23.01
C VAL A 180 1.56 18.07 -22.06
N ALA A 181 0.33 17.95 -21.59
CA ALA A 181 -0.22 18.90 -20.63
C ALA A 181 0.45 18.78 -19.25
N GLU A 182 0.84 17.57 -18.82
CA GLU A 182 1.69 17.36 -17.65
C GLU A 182 3.09 17.99 -17.83
N SER A 183 3.68 17.88 -19.03
CA SER A 183 4.98 18.50 -19.38
C SER A 183 4.94 20.03 -19.45
N CYS A 184 3.85 20.60 -19.97
CA CYS A 184 3.72 22.05 -20.14
C CYS A 184 3.34 22.77 -18.84
N PHE A 185 2.73 22.07 -17.89
CA PHE A 185 2.15 22.69 -16.71
C PHE A 185 2.44 21.90 -15.42
N PRO A 186 3.71 21.79 -15.01
CA PRO A 186 4.11 20.93 -13.88
C PRO A 186 3.55 21.36 -12.52
N ASN A 187 3.02 22.59 -12.39
CA ASN A 187 2.60 23.19 -11.13
C ASN A 187 1.15 23.72 -11.12
N LEU A 188 0.26 23.19 -11.96
CA LEU A 188 -1.14 23.65 -11.97
C LEU A 188 -1.87 23.21 -10.69
N THR A 189 -2.39 24.19 -9.96
CA THR A 189 -3.15 23.96 -8.73
C THR A 189 -4.66 24.09 -8.91
N THR A 190 -5.12 24.82 -9.94
CA THR A 190 -6.55 25.03 -10.23
C THR A 190 -6.88 25.07 -11.74
N LEU A 191 -8.15 24.78 -12.09
CA LEU A 191 -8.67 24.79 -13.47
C LEU A 191 -8.66 26.18 -14.11
N ALA A 192 -8.98 27.23 -13.33
CA ALA A 192 -9.01 28.60 -13.80
C ALA A 192 -7.62 29.10 -14.24
N GLU A 193 -6.58 28.73 -13.48
CA GLU A 193 -5.19 29.10 -13.75
C GLU A 193 -4.64 28.41 -15.01
N ALA A 194 -5.11 27.21 -15.31
CA ALA A 194 -4.78 26.47 -16.52
C ALA A 194 -5.43 27.09 -17.76
N THR A 195 -6.73 27.39 -17.70
CA THR A 195 -7.49 27.97 -18.79
C THR A 195 -7.00 29.38 -19.14
N ASP A 196 -6.64 30.19 -18.14
CA ASP A 196 -6.11 31.54 -18.35
C ASP A 196 -4.72 31.52 -18.99
N ARG A 197 -3.85 30.61 -18.55
CA ARG A 197 -2.53 30.41 -19.16
C ARG A 197 -2.62 29.91 -20.60
N LEU A 198 -3.53 28.98 -20.90
CA LEU A 198 -3.73 28.45 -22.25
C LEU A 198 -4.28 29.50 -23.24
N LYS A 199 -5.12 30.43 -22.78
CA LYS A 199 -5.65 31.54 -23.62
C LYS A 199 -4.56 32.53 -24.07
N GLY A 200 -3.42 32.59 -23.37
CA GLY A 200 -2.30 33.48 -23.67
C GLY A 200 -1.24 32.92 -24.62
N TYR A 201 -1.30 31.64 -24.99
CA TYR A 201 -0.35 31.03 -25.91
C TYR A 201 -0.92 30.94 -27.33
N ASP A 202 -0.09 31.30 -28.31
CA ASP A 202 -0.40 31.14 -29.72
C ASP A 202 -0.64 29.65 -30.06
N LYS A 203 -1.67 29.38 -30.86
CA LYS A 203 -2.09 28.03 -31.28
C LYS A 203 -0.93 27.27 -31.89
N ASP A 204 -0.10 27.95 -32.68
CA ASP A 204 1.06 27.38 -33.34
C ASP A 204 2.18 27.01 -32.36
N PHE A 205 2.31 27.74 -31.24
CA PHE A 205 3.27 27.41 -30.19
C PHE A 205 2.90 26.13 -29.45
N VAL A 206 1.61 25.95 -29.13
CA VAL A 206 1.10 24.74 -28.47
C VAL A 206 1.26 23.53 -29.40
N ILE A 207 0.93 23.67 -30.69
CA ILE A 207 1.11 22.62 -31.71
C ILE A 207 2.60 22.28 -31.90
N ALA A 208 3.49 23.27 -31.94
CA ALA A 208 4.94 23.03 -32.07
C ALA A 208 5.50 22.25 -30.88
N LYS A 209 5.01 22.53 -29.65
CA LYS A 209 5.40 21.79 -28.45
C LYS A 209 4.87 20.36 -28.46
N LEU A 210 3.60 20.16 -28.85
CA LEU A 210 2.99 18.83 -29.04
C LEU A 210 3.79 17.98 -30.03
N ARG A 211 4.15 18.55 -31.19
CA ARG A 211 4.98 17.88 -32.20
C ARG A 211 6.39 17.56 -31.71
N LYS A 212 6.99 18.42 -30.87
CA LYS A 212 8.31 18.18 -30.29
C LYS A 212 8.28 17.01 -29.29
N VAL A 213 7.23 16.91 -28.47
CA VAL A 213 7.04 15.77 -27.56
C VAL A 213 6.80 14.50 -28.35
N GLN A 214 5.93 14.53 -29.36
CA GLN A 214 5.70 13.40 -30.27
C GLN A 214 7.00 12.93 -30.93
N SER A 215 7.82 13.86 -31.43
CA SER A 215 9.12 13.53 -32.04
C SER A 215 10.09 12.90 -31.03
N SER A 216 10.08 13.37 -29.78
CA SER A 216 10.92 12.84 -28.71
C SER A 216 10.46 11.45 -28.25
N MET A 217 9.15 11.22 -28.20
CA MET A 217 8.57 9.90 -27.93
C MET A 217 8.83 8.93 -29.08
N GLN A 218 8.68 9.36 -30.33
CA GLN A 218 9.01 8.57 -31.51
C GLN A 218 10.50 8.19 -31.53
N GLN A 219 11.37 9.11 -31.13
CA GLN A 219 12.80 8.86 -31.02
C GLN A 219 13.12 7.87 -29.90
N MET A 220 12.54 8.05 -28.69
CA MET A 220 12.67 7.07 -27.61
C MET A 220 12.14 5.70 -28.01
N TRP A 221 11.02 5.64 -28.72
CA TRP A 221 10.42 4.39 -29.18
C TRP A 221 11.29 3.71 -30.23
N ASN A 222 11.89 4.47 -31.15
CA ASN A 222 12.85 3.94 -32.11
C ASN A 222 14.15 3.46 -31.45
N GLU A 223 14.67 4.18 -30.45
CA GLU A 223 15.86 3.78 -29.68
C GLU A 223 15.59 2.53 -28.83
N TYR A 224 14.43 2.45 -28.18
CA TYR A 224 13.99 1.25 -27.45
C TYR A 224 13.73 0.07 -28.37
N PHE A 225 13.04 0.27 -29.50
CA PHE A 225 12.73 -0.77 -30.48
C PHE A 225 14.01 -1.31 -31.15
N LEU A 226 14.96 -0.44 -31.48
CA LEU A 226 16.28 -0.86 -31.98
C LEU A 226 17.09 -1.62 -30.92
N SER A 227 17.05 -1.19 -29.65
CA SER A 227 17.72 -1.93 -28.57
C SER A 227 17.10 -3.32 -28.33
N PHE A 228 15.78 -3.45 -28.52
CA PHE A 228 15.04 -4.68 -28.33
C PHE A 228 15.18 -5.65 -29.52
N CYS A 229 15.29 -5.14 -30.75
CA CYS A 229 15.53 -5.98 -31.94
C CYS A 229 17.00 -6.41 -32.10
N LEU A 230 17.96 -5.70 -31.50
CA LEU A 230 19.39 -6.03 -31.55
C LEU A 230 19.87 -6.86 -30.34
N SER A 231 19.02 -7.12 -29.36
CA SER A 231 19.37 -7.94 -28.18
C SER A 231 19.11 -9.43 -28.34
N ASP A 232 18.54 -9.87 -29.47
CA ASP A 232 18.24 -11.29 -29.79
C ASP A 232 18.99 -11.79 -31.05
N SER A 233 20.19 -11.28 -31.32
CA SER A 233 21.11 -11.84 -32.33
C SER A 233 22.52 -12.01 -31.80
#